data_AF-A0A424SYN7-F1
#
_entry.id   AF-A0A424SYN7-F1
#
_cell.length_a   1.000
_cell.length_b   1.000
_cell.length_c   1.000
_cell.angle_alpha   90.00
_cell.angle_beta   90.00
_cell.angle_gamma   90.00
#
_symmetry.space_group_name_H-M   'P 1'
#
loop_
_entity.id
_entity.type
_entity.pdbx_description
1 polymer ?
#
loop_
_entity_poly.entity_id
_entity_poly.type
_entity_poly.pdbx_seq_one_letter_code
_entity_poly.pdbx_strand_id
1 'polypeptide(L)'
;MSDHVYREDIGYAKFVFAFTSKIPEYLGKKVVVSGISFFRFKFNSIVEYSESVNGGIAMVQLGVKPEKMQKVFLKWFKRSLEGDLNLRNFYKGKSNGENK
;
A
#
# COMPACT_ATOMS: atom_id res chain seq x y z
N MET A 1 7.56 -18.06 11.33
CA MET A 1 8.88 -17.43 11.14
C MET A 1 8.64 -15.95 10.95
N SER A 2 8.95 -15.11 11.94
CA SER A 2 8.72 -13.67 11.90
C SER A 2 9.91 -12.98 11.24
N ASP A 3 9.74 -12.58 9.98
CA ASP A 3 10.68 -11.75 9.24
C ASP A 3 10.48 -10.29 9.66
N HIS A 4 11.24 -9.88 10.68
CA HIS A 4 11.16 -8.55 11.27
C HIS A 4 12.56 -7.98 11.48
N VAL A 5 12.67 -6.66 11.35
CA VAL A 5 13.90 -5.89 11.56
C VAL A 5 13.56 -4.74 12.49
N TYR A 6 14.40 -4.51 13.50
CA TYR A 6 14.34 -3.32 14.35
C TYR A 6 15.75 -2.73 14.48
N ARG A 7 15.91 -1.47 14.08
CA ARG A 7 17.19 -0.75 14.14
C ARG A 7 16.94 0.74 14.27
N GLU A 8 17.65 1.41 15.19
CA GLU A 8 17.65 2.88 15.31
C GLU A 8 16.23 3.46 15.36
N ASP A 9 15.38 2.88 16.22
CA ASP A 9 13.97 3.25 16.40
C ASP A 9 13.07 3.07 15.17
N ILE A 10 13.53 2.35 14.15
CA ILE A 10 12.73 1.97 12.97
C ILE A 10 12.47 0.46 13.01
N GLY A 11 11.20 0.08 12.87
CA GLY A 11 10.78 -1.32 12.80
C GLY A 11 10.11 -1.65 11.46
N TYR A 12 10.41 -2.83 10.94
CA TYR A 12 9.69 -3.46 9.84
C TYR A 12 9.24 -4.86 10.26
N ALA A 13 8.01 -5.23 9.92
CA ALA A 13 7.52 -6.58 10.18
C ALA A 13 6.64 -7.07 9.04
N LYS A 14 6.96 -8.24 8.48
CA LYS A 14 6.06 -8.94 7.55
C LYS A 14 4.86 -9.51 8.30
N PHE A 15 3.67 -9.38 7.72
CA PHE A 15 2.46 -9.96 8.28
C PHE A 15 1.60 -10.66 7.22
N VAL A 16 0.74 -11.55 7.70
CA VAL A 16 -0.41 -12.08 6.97
C VAL A 16 -1.64 -11.80 7.83
N PHE A 17 -2.67 -11.22 7.23
CA PHE A 17 -3.90 -10.83 7.91
C PHE A 17 -5.10 -11.40 7.17
N ALA A 18 -6.09 -11.89 7.93
CA ALA A 18 -7.32 -12.42 7.39
C ALA A 18 -8.53 -11.82 8.13
N PHE A 19 -9.61 -11.54 7.39
CA PHE A 19 -10.85 -11.05 7.97
C PHE A 19 -12.08 -11.54 7.20
N THR A 20 -13.23 -11.49 7.87
CA THR A 20 -14.54 -11.63 7.23
C THR A 20 -15.18 -10.26 7.13
N SER A 21 -15.54 -9.85 5.91
CA SER A 21 -16.10 -8.54 5.65
C SER A 21 -17.45 -8.36 6.34
N LYS A 22 -17.59 -7.21 7.02
CA LYS A 22 -18.84 -6.73 7.61
C LYS A 22 -19.50 -5.60 6.79
N ILE A 23 -18.89 -5.22 5.66
CA ILE A 23 -19.43 -4.18 4.78
C ILE A 23 -20.65 -4.77 4.07
N PRO A 24 -21.83 -4.11 4.07
CA PRO A 24 -23.06 -4.66 3.49
C PRO A 24 -22.90 -5.17 2.05
N GLU A 25 -22.22 -4.41 1.19
CA GLU A 25 -21.94 -4.77 -0.23
C GLU A 25 -21.11 -6.06 -0.38
N TYR A 26 -20.32 -6.43 0.62
CA TYR A 26 -19.40 -7.58 0.59
C TYR A 26 -19.56 -8.50 1.80
N LEU A 27 -20.75 -8.52 2.41
CA LEU A 27 -20.96 -9.18 3.71
C LEU A 27 -20.61 -10.68 3.63
N GLY A 28 -19.86 -11.17 4.63
CA GLY A 28 -19.48 -12.58 4.72
C GLY A 28 -18.34 -13.03 3.80
N LYS A 29 -17.88 -12.17 2.87
CA LYS A 29 -16.70 -12.46 2.04
C LYS A 29 -15.46 -12.55 2.93
N LYS A 30 -14.66 -13.60 2.75
CA LYS A 30 -13.39 -13.81 3.45
C LYS A 30 -12.26 -13.22 2.61
N VAL A 31 -11.33 -12.55 3.27
CA VAL A 31 -10.18 -11.92 2.62
C VAL A 31 -8.93 -12.30 3.38
N VAL A 32 -7.87 -12.65 2.63
CA VAL A 32 -6.50 -12.80 3.14
C VAL A 32 -5.59 -11.86 2.37
N VAL A 33 -4.74 -11.13 3.10
CA VAL A 33 -3.70 -10.26 2.53
C VAL A 33 -2.39 -10.48 3.26
N SER A 34 -1.28 -10.22 2.57
CA SER A 34 0.04 -10.09 3.18
C SER A 34 0.57 -8.69 2.96
N GLY A 35 1.40 -8.22 3.89
CA GLY A 35 2.01 -6.91 3.79
C GLY A 35 3.24 -6.78 4.67
N ILE A 36 3.74 -5.56 4.74
CA ILE A 36 4.80 -5.16 5.65
C ILE A 36 4.32 -3.93 6.42
N SER A 37 4.48 -3.97 7.75
CA SER A 37 4.26 -2.82 8.62
C SER A 37 5.58 -2.07 8.82
N PHE A 38 5.48 -0.74 8.88
CA PHE A 38 6.55 0.18 9.26
C PHE A 38 6.18 0.84 10.58
N PHE A 39 7.16 0.96 11.46
CA PHE A 39 7.02 1.55 12.79
C PHE A 39 8.15 2.55 13.02
N ARG A 40 7.82 3.70 13.62
CA ARG A 40 8.80 4.55 14.30
C ARG A 40 8.56 4.50 15.80
N PHE A 41 9.62 4.29 16.56
CA PHE A 41 9.59 4.22 18.01
C PHE A 41 10.14 5.50 18.64
N LYS A 42 9.67 5.83 19.85
CA LYS A 42 10.25 6.83 20.73
C LYS A 42 10.02 6.38 22.16
N PHE A 43 11.08 6.24 22.96
CA PHE A 43 10.99 5.76 24.34
C PHE A 43 10.13 4.50 24.46
N ASN A 44 10.41 3.50 23.61
CA ASN A 44 9.70 2.22 23.58
C ASN A 44 8.21 2.28 23.15
N SER A 45 7.73 3.43 22.66
CA SER A 45 6.36 3.61 22.17
C SER A 45 6.34 3.78 20.65
N ILE A 46 5.37 3.18 19.96
CA ILE A 46 5.14 3.44 18.54
C ILE A 46 4.57 4.85 18.39
N VAL A 47 5.32 5.76 17.76
CA VAL A 47 4.88 7.13 17.47
C VAL A 47 4.41 7.30 16.04
N GLU A 48 4.81 6.40 15.14
CA GLU A 48 4.24 6.32 13.80
C GLU A 48 4.04 4.88 13.36
N TYR A 49 2.95 4.67 12.63
CA TYR A 49 2.57 3.40 12.03
C TYR A 49 2.14 3.62 10.59
N SER A 50 2.68 2.82 9.68
CA SER A 50 2.17 2.70 8.32
C SER A 50 2.32 1.28 7.81
N GLU A 51 1.63 0.94 6.73
CA GLU A 51 1.66 -0.39 6.13
C GLU A 51 1.68 -0.29 4.62
N SER A 52 2.38 -1.25 3.99
CA SER A 52 2.29 -1.49 2.56
C SER A 52 1.63 -2.84 2.32
N VAL A 53 0.47 -2.80 1.64
CA VAL A 53 -0.36 -3.95 1.33
C VAL A 53 -0.82 -3.84 -0.11
N ASN A 54 -0.87 -4.96 -0.83
CA ASN A 54 -1.51 -4.99 -2.14
C ASN A 54 -3.04 -5.00 -1.99
N GLY A 55 -3.64 -3.81 -2.02
CA GLY A 55 -5.09 -3.66 -1.90
C GLY A 55 -5.89 -4.29 -3.04
N GLY A 56 -5.27 -4.55 -4.21
CA GLY A 56 -5.93 -5.24 -5.31
C GLY A 56 -6.28 -6.70 -4.98
N ILE A 57 -5.44 -7.38 -4.21
CA ILE A 57 -5.70 -8.76 -3.73
C ILE A 57 -6.97 -8.81 -2.87
N ALA A 58 -7.17 -7.82 -1.99
CA ALA A 58 -8.38 -7.74 -1.19
C ALA A 58 -9.62 -7.46 -2.06
N MET A 59 -9.51 -6.51 -3.01
CA MET A 59 -10.61 -6.14 -3.89
C MET A 59 -11.10 -7.29 -4.76
N VAL A 60 -10.19 -8.10 -5.30
CA VAL A 60 -10.56 -9.30 -6.08
C VAL A 60 -11.32 -10.32 -5.23
N GLN A 61 -10.86 -10.60 -4.00
CA GLN A 61 -11.53 -11.54 -3.09
C GLN A 61 -12.92 -11.06 -2.65
N LEU A 62 -13.09 -9.75 -2.49
CA LEU A 62 -14.37 -9.12 -2.19
C LEU A 62 -15.34 -9.13 -3.39
N GLY A 63 -14.82 -9.29 -4.62
CA GLY A 63 -15.60 -9.19 -5.86
C GLY A 63 -15.89 -7.74 -6.26
N VAL A 64 -14.98 -6.81 -5.96
CA VAL A 64 -15.12 -5.40 -6.36
C VAL A 64 -15.12 -5.32 -7.90
N LYS A 65 -16.07 -4.56 -8.45
CA LYS A 65 -16.15 -4.35 -9.90
C LYS A 65 -14.88 -3.71 -10.47
N PRO A 66 -14.36 -4.17 -11.63
CA PRO A 66 -13.12 -3.66 -12.22
C PRO A 66 -13.09 -2.13 -12.39
N GLU A 67 -14.21 -1.51 -12.75
CA GLU A 67 -14.31 -0.06 -12.97
C GLU A 67 -14.13 0.72 -11.66
N LYS A 68 -14.58 0.15 -10.53
CA LYS A 68 -14.39 0.71 -9.19
C LYS A 68 -12.93 0.54 -8.74
N MET A 69 -12.32 -0.62 -9.04
CA MET A 69 -10.90 -0.87 -8.76
C MET A 69 -10.00 0.11 -9.51
N GLN A 70 -10.25 0.34 -10.80
CA GLN A 70 -9.47 1.27 -11.62
C GLN A 70 -9.44 2.68 -11.01
N LYS A 71 -10.59 3.20 -10.57
CA LYS A 71 -10.66 4.52 -9.91
C LYS A 71 -9.81 4.58 -8.65
N VAL A 72 -9.82 3.53 -7.84
CA VAL A 72 -9.02 3.46 -6.61
C VAL A 72 -7.53 3.35 -6.93
N PHE A 73 -7.13 2.53 -7.89
CA PHE A 73 -5.73 2.38 -8.29
C PHE A 73 -5.17 3.67 -8.89
N LEU A 74 -5.93 4.40 -9.70
CA LEU A 74 -5.54 5.71 -10.19
C LEU A 74 -5.35 6.73 -9.05
N LYS A 75 -6.19 6.66 -8.01
CA LYS A 75 -6.03 7.51 -6.82
C LYS A 75 -4.75 7.15 -6.04
N TRP A 76 -4.45 5.87 -5.86
CA TRP A 76 -3.22 5.42 -5.20
C TRP A 76 -1.97 5.76 -6.01
N PHE A 77 -2.03 5.62 -7.33
CA PHE A 77 -0.97 6.04 -8.23
C PHE A 77 -0.67 7.54 -8.12
N LYS A 78 -1.70 8.40 -8.09
CA LYS A 78 -1.47 9.84 -7.87
C LYS A 78 -0.77 10.12 -6.53
N ARG A 79 -1.20 9.42 -5.47
CA ARG A 79 -0.58 9.51 -4.14
C ARG A 79 0.87 9.01 -4.11
N SER A 80 1.22 7.97 -4.88
CA SER A 80 2.61 7.49 -4.92
C SER A 80 3.56 8.47 -5.60
N LEU A 81 3.03 9.43 -6.37
CA LEU A 81 3.80 10.55 -6.91
C LEU A 81 3.83 11.73 -5.92
N GLU A 82 3.06 11.73 -4.84
CA GLU A 82 3.08 12.83 -3.86
C GLU A 82 4.34 12.78 -3.00
N GLY A 83 4.94 13.94 -2.72
CA GLY A 83 6.15 14.03 -1.89
C GLY A 83 7.47 13.79 -2.61
N ASP A 84 7.47 13.28 -3.85
CA ASP A 84 8.71 13.03 -4.62
C ASP A 84 8.67 13.73 -5.99
N LEU A 85 9.43 14.82 -6.13
CA LEU A 85 9.54 15.58 -7.38
C LEU A 85 10.23 14.78 -8.49
N ASN A 86 11.16 13.89 -8.16
CA ASN A 86 11.86 13.07 -9.16
C ASN A 86 10.90 12.06 -9.77
N LEU A 87 10.10 11.37 -8.96
CA LEU A 87 9.07 10.45 -9.46
C LEU A 87 8.01 11.16 -10.30
N ARG A 88 7.60 12.37 -9.89
CA ARG A 88 6.70 13.21 -10.69
C ARG A 88 7.30 13.56 -12.05
N ASN A 89 8.55 14.01 -12.07
CA ASN A 89 9.24 14.40 -13.30
C ASN A 89 9.48 13.21 -14.23
N PHE A 90 9.88 12.07 -13.67
CA PHE A 90 10.01 10.80 -14.38
C PHE A 90 8.69 10.43 -15.09
N TYR A 91 7.57 10.44 -14.35
CA TYR A 91 6.27 10.11 -14.94
C TYR A 91 5.79 11.16 -15.97
N LYS A 92 6.07 12.43 -15.74
CA LYS A 92 5.66 13.53 -16.62
C LYS A 92 6.50 13.70 -17.88
N GLY A 93 7.59 12.95 -18.02
CA GLY A 93 8.62 13.17 -19.04
C GLY A 93 8.03 13.58 -20.40
N LYS A 94 8.20 14.86 -20.76
CA LYS A 94 8.45 15.21 -22.16
C LYS A 94 9.64 14.35 -22.57
N SER A 95 9.47 13.55 -23.61
CA SER A 95 10.61 13.03 -24.36
C SER A 95 11.44 14.26 -24.74
N ASN A 96 12.59 14.46 -24.11
CA ASN A 96 13.63 15.28 -24.74
C ASN A 96 14.02 14.46 -25.95
N GLY A 97 13.38 14.79 -27.08
CA GLY A 97 13.88 14.38 -28.38
C GLY A 97 15.24 15.02 -28.55
N GLU A 98 16.29 14.32 -28.14
CA GLU A 98 17.60 14.48 -28.72
C GLU A 98 17.56 13.78 -30.09
N ASN A 99 17.02 14.51 -31.06
CA ASN A 99 17.49 14.43 -32.44
C ASN A 99 18.85 15.14 -32.47
N LYS A 100 19.95 14.38 -32.49
CA LYS A 100 21.06 14.49 -33.45
C LYS A 100 22.17 13.52 -33.13
#